data_AF-A0A9E4BM39-F1
#
_entry.id   AF-A0A9E4BM39-F1
#
_cell.length_a   1.000
_cell.length_b   1.000
_cell.length_c   1.000
_cell.angle_alpha   90.00
_cell.angle_beta   90.00
_cell.angle_gamma   90.00
#
_symmetry.space_group_name_H-M   'P 1'
#
loop_
_entity.id
_entity.type
_entity.pdbx_description
1 polymer ?
#
loop_
_entity_poly.entity_id
_entity_poly.type
_entity_poly.pdbx_seq_one_letter_code
_entity_poly.pdbx_strand_id
1 'polypeptide(L)'
;MAFKVKIKNIGKLEDAEVGIGQFTVFAGPNNTGKSFVSKLLYSLFNAMNANHVETHLNNLFKPVYEYLMMPMKLELVGRPDKAAISWQSSLENEIKKLEALVKEASHKEFESENIILEVIIPGLISHIEKIERIAADIPRYFEKKRTEGIPNYLPKYLEILTNGLAELKETLQQTKAEDFIVDGIRYELSQNLIQNFQVPNVSDLIKKEGTPSEVVVEDFGKFVFLDEGVGFEIDRSWVKQLQQYSRVIYLESPVYWKLKTALENIQDSPVYLGDRERLSGVPGYFYDLASALKYEYTGDMAFPDVYAKLTGKNVMEGKIAISETGNLSFHACHRYGNCQPRHPGIAN
;
A
#
# COMPACT_ATOMS: atom_id res chain seq x y z
N MET A 1 9.19 -11.66 -20.23
CA MET A 1 9.40 -12.81 -19.32
C MET A 1 8.45 -13.91 -19.74
N ALA A 2 8.87 -15.17 -19.63
CA ALA A 2 8.00 -16.32 -19.80
C ALA A 2 8.30 -17.33 -18.69
N PHE A 3 7.28 -17.80 -18.00
CA PHE A 3 7.41 -18.64 -16.80
C PHE A 3 6.13 -19.42 -16.57
N LYS A 4 6.24 -20.55 -15.88
CA LYS A 4 5.10 -21.34 -15.42
C LYS A 4 4.69 -20.96 -14.01
N VAL A 5 3.41 -21.07 -13.73
CA VAL A 5 2.84 -20.86 -12.40
C VAL A 5 2.03 -22.10 -12.03
N LYS A 6 2.44 -22.75 -10.95
CA LYS A 6 1.72 -23.88 -10.35
C LYS A 6 0.95 -23.38 -9.13
N ILE A 7 -0.33 -23.69 -9.05
CA ILE A 7 -1.22 -23.25 -7.98
C ILE A 7 -1.90 -24.47 -7.40
N LYS A 8 -1.78 -24.66 -6.09
CA LYS A 8 -2.38 -25.80 -5.39
C LYS A 8 -3.16 -25.34 -4.18
N ASN A 9 -4.36 -25.89 -4.03
CA ASN A 9 -5.20 -25.79 -2.85
C ASN A 9 -5.56 -24.35 -2.41
N ILE A 10 -5.71 -23.42 -3.36
CA ILE A 10 -6.03 -22.02 -3.07
C ILE A 10 -7.31 -21.59 -3.83
N GLY A 11 -8.25 -21.04 -3.07
CA GLY A 11 -9.53 -20.53 -3.54
C GLY A 11 -10.32 -21.60 -4.28
N LYS A 12 -10.59 -21.35 -5.55
CA LYS A 12 -11.35 -22.29 -6.40
C LYS A 12 -10.46 -23.35 -7.05
N LEU A 13 -9.13 -23.25 -6.95
CA LEU A 13 -8.17 -24.09 -7.66
C LEU A 13 -7.65 -25.19 -6.73
N GLU A 14 -7.87 -26.45 -7.10
CA GLU A 14 -7.27 -27.60 -6.39
C GLU A 14 -5.83 -27.85 -6.84
N ASP A 15 -5.64 -27.93 -8.15
CA ASP A 15 -4.34 -28.06 -8.80
C ASP A 15 -4.45 -27.42 -10.20
N ALA A 16 -3.56 -26.50 -10.51
CA ALA A 16 -3.51 -25.82 -11.79
C ALA A 16 -2.06 -25.48 -12.17
N GLU A 17 -1.71 -25.65 -13.43
CA GLU A 17 -0.48 -25.13 -14.03
C GLU A 17 -0.85 -24.19 -15.19
N VAL A 18 -0.31 -22.98 -15.18
CA VAL A 18 -0.51 -21.99 -16.25
C VAL A 18 0.82 -21.46 -16.76
N GLY A 19 0.92 -21.28 -18.08
CA GLY A 19 2.06 -20.62 -18.72
C GLY A 19 1.80 -19.14 -18.91
N ILE A 20 2.74 -18.30 -18.45
CA ILE A 20 2.73 -16.86 -18.64
C ILE A 20 3.82 -16.50 -19.63
N GLY A 21 3.50 -15.65 -20.61
CA GLY A 21 4.44 -15.13 -21.60
C GLY A 21 4.34 -13.60 -21.69
N GLN A 22 4.89 -13.02 -22.76
CA GLN A 22 4.78 -11.58 -23.01
C GLN A 22 3.33 -11.12 -23.24
N PHE A 23 2.52 -12.01 -23.84
CA PHE A 23 1.09 -11.82 -24.02
C PHE A 23 0.39 -13.16 -23.76
N THR A 24 -0.50 -13.19 -22.78
CA THR A 24 -1.21 -14.39 -22.36
C THR A 24 -2.70 -14.12 -22.28
N VAL A 25 -3.49 -15.01 -22.88
CA VAL A 25 -4.96 -14.92 -22.85
C VAL A 25 -5.51 -16.12 -22.08
N PHE A 26 -6.16 -15.86 -20.95
CA PHE A 26 -6.94 -16.87 -20.23
C PHE A 26 -8.36 -16.93 -20.80
N ALA A 27 -8.67 -17.97 -21.56
CA ALA A 27 -10.00 -18.21 -22.13
C ALA A 27 -10.68 -19.41 -21.47
N GLY A 28 -12.01 -19.41 -21.44
CA GLY A 28 -12.82 -20.51 -20.90
C GLY A 28 -14.13 -20.06 -20.27
N PRO A 29 -15.02 -20.99 -19.87
CA PRO A 29 -16.34 -20.69 -19.30
C PRO A 29 -16.28 -19.79 -18.07
N ASN A 30 -17.39 -19.13 -17.73
CA ASN A 30 -17.48 -18.35 -16.50
C ASN A 30 -17.22 -19.23 -15.27
N ASN A 31 -16.67 -18.63 -14.21
CA ASN A 31 -16.41 -19.29 -12.93
C ASN A 31 -15.35 -20.43 -12.93
N THR A 32 -14.49 -20.52 -13.95
CA THR A 32 -13.41 -21.52 -14.02
C THR A 32 -12.07 -21.10 -13.38
N GLY A 33 -12.05 -20.00 -12.63
CA GLY A 33 -10.84 -19.52 -11.94
C GLY A 33 -9.95 -18.58 -12.75
N LYS A 34 -10.31 -18.19 -13.98
CA LYS A 34 -9.53 -17.25 -14.81
C LYS A 34 -9.19 -15.94 -14.09
N SER A 35 -10.21 -15.26 -13.55
CA SER A 35 -10.03 -14.03 -12.77
C SER A 35 -9.35 -14.28 -11.43
N PHE A 36 -9.39 -15.50 -10.90
CA PHE A 36 -8.67 -15.84 -9.68
C PHE A 36 -7.16 -15.83 -9.93
N VAL A 37 -6.72 -16.48 -11.01
CA VAL A 37 -5.31 -16.52 -11.42
C VAL A 37 -4.77 -15.11 -11.68
N SER A 38 -5.47 -14.28 -12.45
CA SER A 38 -4.99 -12.92 -12.75
C SER A 38 -4.88 -12.04 -11.50
N LYS A 39 -5.84 -12.11 -10.58
CA LYS A 39 -5.80 -11.37 -9.30
C LYS A 39 -4.70 -11.85 -8.38
N LEU A 40 -4.46 -13.16 -8.34
CA LEU A 40 -3.36 -13.75 -7.58
C LEU A 40 -2.02 -13.25 -8.11
N LEU A 41 -1.81 -13.30 -9.43
CA LEU A 41 -0.58 -12.80 -10.06
C LEU A 41 -0.38 -11.31 -9.83
N TYR A 42 -1.44 -10.51 -9.93
CA TYR A 42 -1.37 -9.10 -9.56
C TYR A 42 -0.92 -8.92 -8.11
N SER A 43 -1.54 -9.64 -7.17
CA SER A 43 -1.23 -9.52 -5.75
C SER A 43 0.23 -9.87 -5.45
N LEU A 44 0.77 -10.89 -6.12
CA LEU A 44 2.17 -11.28 -6.03
C LEU A 44 3.09 -10.22 -6.64
N PHE A 45 2.86 -9.81 -7.89
CA PHE A 45 3.75 -8.86 -8.57
C PHE A 45 3.69 -7.45 -7.97
N ASN A 46 2.50 -7.00 -7.55
CA ASN A 46 2.33 -5.71 -6.89
C ASN A 46 3.09 -5.68 -5.55
N ALA A 47 3.00 -6.74 -4.75
CA ALA A 47 3.75 -6.84 -3.49
C ALA A 47 5.28 -6.76 -3.69
N MET A 48 5.78 -7.28 -4.81
CA MET A 48 7.21 -7.24 -5.13
C MET A 48 7.64 -5.91 -5.74
N ASN A 49 6.73 -5.21 -6.41
CA ASN A 49 6.97 -3.88 -6.97
C ASN A 49 6.84 -2.77 -5.91
N ALA A 50 6.24 -3.08 -4.75
CA ALA A 50 6.06 -2.14 -3.66
C ALA A 50 7.38 -1.60 -3.10
N ASN A 51 7.25 -0.50 -2.36
CA ASN A 51 8.33 0.12 -1.64
C ASN A 51 8.49 -0.50 -0.25
N HIS A 52 9.23 -1.61 -0.18
CA HIS A 52 9.31 -2.42 1.05
C HIS A 52 9.89 -1.66 2.24
N VAL A 53 10.79 -0.71 1.98
CA VAL A 53 11.37 0.17 3.02
C VAL A 53 10.28 1.04 3.64
N GLU A 54 9.51 1.73 2.81
CA GLU A 54 8.39 2.56 3.25
C GLU A 54 7.36 1.73 4.01
N THR A 55 6.97 0.58 3.46
CA THR A 55 6.01 -0.33 4.09
C THR A 55 6.51 -0.77 5.47
N HIS A 56 7.75 -1.25 5.56
CA HIS A 56 8.32 -1.75 6.80
C HIS A 56 8.38 -0.64 7.86
N LEU A 57 8.92 0.53 7.51
CA LEU A 57 8.98 1.67 8.44
C LEU A 57 7.59 2.11 8.88
N ASN A 58 6.65 2.30 7.96
CA ASN A 58 5.28 2.69 8.32
C ASN A 58 4.63 1.69 9.30
N ASN A 59 4.87 0.38 9.10
CA ASN A 59 4.38 -0.64 10.01
C ASN A 59 5.03 -0.58 11.39
N LEU A 60 6.34 -0.32 11.47
CA LEU A 60 7.03 -0.12 12.75
C LEU A 60 6.53 1.12 13.50
N PHE A 61 6.24 2.21 12.79
CA PHE A 61 5.82 3.48 13.39
C PHE A 61 4.31 3.51 13.72
N LYS A 62 3.47 2.72 13.05
CA LYS A 62 2.01 2.70 13.21
C LYS A 62 1.55 2.61 14.69
N PRO A 63 2.10 1.73 15.55
CA PRO A 63 1.64 1.60 16.94
C PRO A 63 1.88 2.85 17.81
N VAL A 64 2.90 3.66 17.49
CA VAL A 64 3.25 4.86 18.27
C VAL A 64 2.74 6.15 17.66
N TYR A 65 2.46 6.17 16.35
CA TYR A 65 2.10 7.38 15.61
C TYR A 65 0.90 8.11 16.24
N GLU A 66 -0.19 7.40 16.56
CA GLU A 66 -1.38 8.02 17.14
C GLU A 66 -1.12 8.69 18.51
N TYR A 67 -0.24 8.09 19.31
CA TYR A 67 0.17 8.65 20.60
C TYR A 67 1.08 9.87 20.42
N LEU A 68 1.95 9.89 19.41
CA LEU A 68 2.73 11.07 19.05
C LEU A 68 1.84 12.23 18.60
N MET A 69 0.71 11.92 17.94
CA MET A 69 -0.25 12.93 17.47
C MET A 69 -1.21 13.43 18.55
N MET A 70 -1.36 12.73 19.67
CA MET A 70 -2.33 13.08 20.72
C MET A 70 -2.05 14.43 21.42
N PRO A 71 -0.81 14.79 21.77
CA PRO A 71 -0.48 16.07 22.38
C PRO A 71 -0.89 17.28 21.55
N MET A 72 -0.79 17.18 20.21
CA MET A 72 -1.25 18.22 19.29
C MET A 72 -2.76 18.45 19.38
N LYS A 73 -3.54 17.46 19.85
CA LYS A 73 -4.98 17.59 20.07
C LYS A 73 -5.33 18.17 21.44
N LEU A 74 -4.39 18.22 22.39
CA LEU A 74 -4.62 18.73 23.74
C LEU A 74 -4.76 20.26 23.79
N GLU A 75 -4.30 20.98 22.77
CA GLU A 75 -4.59 22.41 22.57
C GLU A 75 -6.09 22.73 22.55
N LEU A 76 -6.94 21.73 22.29
CA LEU A 76 -8.40 21.90 22.27
C LEU A 76 -9.02 22.02 23.68
N VAL A 77 -8.23 21.90 24.76
CA VAL A 77 -8.74 21.88 26.15
C VAL A 77 -8.51 23.19 26.93
N GLY A 78 -7.90 24.24 26.33
CA GLY A 78 -7.79 25.55 26.97
C GLY A 78 -6.71 26.45 26.38
N ARG A 79 -6.49 27.65 26.94
CA ARG A 79 -5.39 28.55 26.50
C ARG A 79 -4.04 28.05 27.06
N PRO A 80 -3.12 27.55 26.22
CA PRO A 80 -1.81 27.11 26.70
C PRO A 80 -0.95 28.30 27.14
N ASP A 81 -0.13 28.11 28.17
CA ASP A 81 0.87 29.11 28.58
C ASP A 81 2.14 29.01 27.72
N LYS A 82 3.09 29.94 27.92
CA LYS A 82 4.35 29.95 27.13
C LYS A 82 5.18 28.68 27.28
N ALA A 83 5.14 28.02 28.45
CA ALA A 83 5.91 26.80 28.68
C ALA A 83 5.29 25.61 27.95
N ALA A 84 3.96 25.49 27.95
CA ALA A 84 3.22 24.50 27.16
C ALA A 84 3.49 24.67 25.66
N ILE A 85 3.38 25.90 25.16
CA ILE A 85 3.63 26.22 23.75
C ILE A 85 5.06 25.83 23.36
N SER A 86 6.04 26.18 24.20
CA SER A 86 7.46 25.87 23.94
C SER A 86 7.72 24.36 23.94
N TRP A 87 7.13 23.64 24.88
CA TRP A 87 7.27 22.19 24.97
C TRP A 87 6.64 21.50 23.76
N GLN A 88 5.40 21.86 23.42
CA GLN A 88 4.69 21.29 22.29
C GLN A 88 5.40 21.58 20.97
N SER A 89 5.85 22.81 20.76
CA SER A 89 6.64 23.18 19.57
C SER A 89 7.90 22.33 19.44
N SER A 90 8.53 21.98 20.58
CA SER A 90 9.72 21.12 20.59
C SER A 90 9.38 19.68 20.19
N LEU A 91 8.29 19.13 20.74
CA LEU A 91 7.80 17.81 20.38
C LEU A 91 7.42 17.72 18.90
N GLU A 92 6.61 18.67 18.40
CA GLU A 92 6.21 18.74 17.00
C GLU A 92 7.40 18.84 16.04
N ASN A 93 8.40 19.63 16.41
CA ASN A 93 9.61 19.78 15.61
C ASN A 93 10.40 18.46 15.51
N GLU A 94 10.49 17.69 16.60
CA GLU A 94 11.16 16.39 16.57
C GLU A 94 10.34 15.34 15.82
N ILE A 95 9.00 15.33 15.95
CA ILE A 95 8.11 14.47 15.15
C ILE A 95 8.28 14.77 13.66
N LYS A 96 8.28 16.05 13.25
CA LYS A 96 8.47 16.43 11.84
C LYS A 96 9.81 15.98 11.27
N LYS A 97 10.89 16.03 12.07
CA LYS A 97 12.20 15.53 11.64
C LYS A 97 12.22 14.01 11.50
N LEU A 98 11.53 13.31 12.40
CA LEU A 98 11.35 11.87 12.32
C LEU A 98 10.57 11.48 11.05
N GLU A 99 9.45 12.15 10.78
CA GLU A 99 8.66 11.96 9.55
C GLU A 99 9.48 12.27 8.29
N ALA A 100 10.32 13.31 8.33
CA ALA A 100 11.20 13.64 7.21
C ALA A 100 12.24 12.54 6.93
N LEU A 101 12.79 11.92 7.97
CA LEU A 101 13.74 10.80 7.82
C LEU A 101 13.05 9.52 7.33
N VAL A 102 11.86 9.21 7.85
CA VAL A 102 11.04 8.10 7.32
C VAL A 102 10.77 8.33 5.83
N LYS A 103 10.34 9.55 5.48
CA LYS A 103 10.12 9.94 4.08
C LYS A 103 11.41 9.82 3.27
N GLU A 104 12.56 10.25 3.78
CA GLU A 104 13.83 10.11 3.07
C GLU A 104 14.16 8.64 2.78
N ALA A 105 13.99 7.74 3.77
CA ALA A 105 14.15 6.31 3.59
C ALA A 105 13.19 5.75 2.54
N SER A 106 11.93 6.20 2.53
CA SER A 106 10.95 5.79 1.53
C SER A 106 11.32 6.19 0.10
N HIS A 107 12.18 7.20 -0.13
CA HIS A 107 12.62 7.52 -1.50
C HIS A 107 13.83 6.69 -1.95
N LYS A 108 14.31 5.76 -1.12
CA LYS A 108 15.46 4.92 -1.44
C LYS A 108 15.03 3.67 -2.19
N GLU A 109 15.85 3.29 -3.16
CA GLU A 109 15.68 2.04 -3.90
C GLU A 109 16.13 0.83 -3.08
N PHE A 110 15.71 -0.37 -3.50
CA PHE A 110 16.10 -1.66 -2.92
C PHE A 110 17.61 -1.83 -2.69
N GLU A 111 18.46 -1.26 -3.55
CA GLU A 111 19.93 -1.37 -3.37
C GLU A 111 20.49 -0.51 -2.22
N SER A 112 19.65 0.32 -1.59
CA SER A 112 20.07 1.28 -0.56
C SER A 112 19.89 0.78 0.88
N GLU A 113 19.61 -0.51 1.09
CA GLU A 113 19.40 -1.11 2.43
C GLU A 113 20.52 -0.76 3.43
N ASN A 114 21.78 -0.82 2.98
CA ASN A 114 22.92 -0.48 3.84
C ASN A 114 22.91 1.00 4.24
N ILE A 115 22.51 1.90 3.35
CA ILE A 115 22.38 3.34 3.67
C ILE A 115 21.30 3.53 4.73
N ILE A 116 20.19 2.80 4.63
CA ILE A 116 19.11 2.86 5.61
C ILE A 116 19.60 2.40 6.98
N LEU A 117 20.32 1.28 7.05
CA LEU A 117 20.89 0.75 8.29
C LEU A 117 21.96 1.66 8.90
N GLU A 118 22.87 2.19 8.09
CA GLU A 118 24.05 2.90 8.58
C GLU A 118 23.81 4.40 8.82
N VAL A 119 22.82 4.99 8.14
CA VAL A 119 22.56 6.44 8.20
C VAL A 119 21.17 6.73 8.76
N ILE A 120 20.13 6.13 8.19
CA ILE A 120 18.75 6.52 8.53
C ILE A 120 18.34 5.98 9.90
N ILE A 121 18.56 4.69 10.18
CA ILE A 121 18.18 4.07 11.46
C ILE A 121 18.84 4.79 12.66
N PRO A 122 20.16 5.08 12.67
CA PRO A 122 20.76 5.87 13.73
C PRO A 122 20.12 7.26 13.89
N GLY A 123 19.75 7.90 12.79
CA GLY A 123 19.00 9.15 12.78
C GLY A 123 17.62 9.00 13.44
N LEU A 124 16.85 7.98 13.05
CA LEU A 124 15.54 7.67 13.62
C LEU A 124 15.64 7.43 15.13
N ILE A 125 16.58 6.60 15.57
CA ILE A 125 16.85 6.33 16.98
C ILE A 125 17.18 7.63 17.73
N SER A 126 18.05 8.48 17.16
CA SER A 126 18.41 9.77 17.79
C SER A 126 17.20 10.68 17.99
N HIS A 127 16.26 10.72 17.04
CA HIS A 127 15.03 11.50 17.18
C HIS A 127 14.06 10.88 18.18
N ILE A 128 13.93 9.55 18.21
CA ILE A 128 13.14 8.83 19.22
C ILE A 128 13.65 9.17 20.63
N GLU A 129 14.97 9.12 20.86
CA GLU A 129 15.54 9.48 22.17
C GLU A 129 15.26 10.93 22.58
N LYS A 130 15.22 11.87 21.63
CA LYS A 130 14.86 13.27 21.92
C LYS A 130 13.38 13.37 22.29
N ILE A 131 12.51 12.65 21.58
CA ILE A 131 11.08 12.58 21.89
C ILE A 131 10.86 11.99 23.29
N GLU A 132 11.55 10.91 23.64
CA GLU A 132 11.49 10.30 24.98
C GLU A 132 11.87 11.33 26.08
N ARG A 133 12.95 12.10 25.88
CA ARG A 133 13.36 13.16 26.82
C ARG A 133 12.31 14.26 26.94
N ILE A 134 11.74 14.70 25.83
CA ILE A 134 10.67 15.71 25.80
C ILE A 134 9.40 15.18 26.50
N ALA A 135 9.08 13.89 26.32
CA ALA A 135 7.93 13.26 26.93
C ALA A 135 8.09 13.10 28.46
N ALA A 136 9.30 12.78 28.92
CA ALA A 136 9.61 12.64 30.35
C ALA A 136 9.44 13.96 31.14
N ASP A 137 9.51 15.12 30.48
CA ASP A 137 9.31 16.42 31.11
C ASP A 137 7.82 16.83 31.23
N ILE A 138 6.89 16.09 30.59
CA ILE A 138 5.45 16.39 30.61
C ILE A 138 4.86 16.43 32.03
N PRO A 139 5.12 15.47 32.93
CA PRO A 139 4.56 15.51 34.28
C PRO A 139 4.97 16.78 35.05
N ARG A 140 6.22 17.22 34.90
CA ARG A 140 6.74 18.43 35.57
C ARG A 140 6.01 19.70 35.13
N TYR A 141 5.54 19.75 33.88
CA TYR A 141 4.73 20.85 33.39
C TYR A 141 3.37 20.89 34.12
N PHE A 142 2.67 19.76 34.24
CA PHE A 142 1.37 19.71 34.91
C PHE A 142 1.44 19.88 36.43
N GLU A 143 2.51 19.42 37.09
CA GLU A 143 2.75 19.64 38.53
C GLU A 143 2.86 21.13 38.91
N LYS A 144 3.48 21.94 38.04
CA LYS A 144 3.62 23.40 38.25
C LYS A 144 2.29 24.14 38.14
N LYS A 145 1.30 23.58 37.43
CA LYS A 145 0.04 24.26 37.12
C LYS A 145 -0.98 24.25 38.27
N ARG A 146 -0.68 23.63 39.43
CA ARG A 146 -1.30 23.64 40.80
C ARG A 146 -2.81 23.87 41.04
N THR A 147 -3.65 24.22 40.08
CA THR A 147 -5.07 24.55 40.25
C THR A 147 -6.03 23.62 39.50
N GLU A 148 -5.56 22.81 38.53
CA GLU A 148 -6.45 21.98 37.67
C GLU A 148 -6.21 20.46 37.78
N GLY A 149 -5.18 20.02 38.52
CA GLY A 149 -4.82 18.60 38.62
C GLY A 149 -4.21 18.03 37.32
N ILE A 150 -3.49 16.91 37.42
CA ILE A 150 -3.04 16.17 36.24
C ILE A 150 -4.27 15.47 35.64
N PRO A 151 -4.54 15.58 34.33
CA PRO A 151 -5.64 14.84 33.73
C PRO A 151 -5.47 13.33 33.96
N ASN A 152 -6.52 12.64 34.41
CA ASN A 152 -6.44 11.22 34.80
C ASN A 152 -5.96 10.28 33.66
N TYR A 153 -6.08 10.69 32.40
CA TYR A 153 -5.60 9.92 31.25
C TYR A 153 -4.09 10.08 31.00
N LEU A 154 -3.47 11.16 31.50
CA LEU A 154 -2.10 11.53 31.15
C LEU A 154 -1.07 10.49 31.62
N PRO A 155 -1.11 9.94 32.86
CA PRO A 155 -0.15 8.93 33.28
C PRO A 155 -0.17 7.69 32.37
N LYS A 156 -1.38 7.19 32.06
CA LYS A 156 -1.57 6.04 31.17
C LYS A 156 -1.10 6.33 29.75
N TYR A 157 -1.36 7.53 29.25
CA TYR A 157 -0.86 7.98 27.95
C TYR A 157 0.67 7.97 27.89
N LEU A 158 1.33 8.56 28.89
CA LEU A 158 2.79 8.63 28.95
C LEU A 158 3.43 7.26 29.09
N GLU A 159 2.80 6.37 29.86
CA GLU A 159 3.22 4.98 29.98
C GLU A 159 3.17 4.27 28.63
N ILE A 160 2.05 4.35 27.91
CA ILE A 160 1.89 3.71 26.59
C ILE A 160 2.87 4.29 25.57
N LEU A 161 3.00 5.63 25.51
CA LEU A 161 3.94 6.28 24.60
C LEU A 161 5.38 5.86 24.90
N THR A 162 5.79 5.89 26.16
CA THR A 162 7.18 5.57 26.54
C THR A 162 7.49 4.11 26.25
N ASN A 163 6.58 3.19 26.57
CA ASN A 163 6.74 1.77 26.26
C ASN A 163 6.81 1.53 24.74
N GLY A 164 5.92 2.15 23.97
CA GLY A 164 5.91 2.01 22.51
C GLY A 164 7.16 2.60 21.85
N LEU A 165 7.67 3.74 22.33
CA LEU A 165 8.93 4.31 21.84
C LEU A 165 10.14 3.43 22.19
N ALA A 166 10.15 2.84 23.38
CA ALA A 166 11.20 1.91 23.79
C ALA A 166 11.21 0.64 22.93
N GLU A 167 10.05 0.04 22.69
CA GLU A 167 9.88 -1.14 21.82
C GLU A 167 10.27 -0.83 20.36
N LEU A 168 9.83 0.31 19.83
CA LEU A 168 10.21 0.76 18.50
C LEU A 168 11.73 0.93 18.39
N LYS A 169 12.36 1.58 19.37
CA LYS A 169 13.81 1.78 19.40
C LYS A 169 14.57 0.46 19.45
N GLU A 170 14.13 -0.47 20.30
CA GLU A 170 14.72 -1.80 20.39
C GLU A 170 14.60 -2.56 19.06
N THR A 171 13.42 -2.49 18.43
CA THR A 171 13.17 -3.14 17.15
C THR A 171 14.06 -2.56 16.06
N LEU A 172 14.14 -1.23 15.94
CA LEU A 172 15.02 -0.54 14.99
C LEU A 172 16.51 -0.90 15.17
N GLN A 173 16.96 -1.14 16.41
CA GLN A 173 18.34 -1.58 16.69
C GLN A 173 18.62 -3.01 16.23
N GLN A 174 17.58 -3.85 16.20
CA GLN A 174 17.67 -5.26 15.80
C GLN A 174 17.38 -5.46 14.31
N THR A 175 16.78 -4.47 13.64
CA THR A 175 16.46 -4.49 12.21
C THR A 175 17.71 -4.74 11.36
N LYS A 176 17.57 -5.68 10.44
CA LYS A 176 18.55 -6.03 9.41
C LYS A 176 18.04 -5.64 8.04
N ALA A 177 18.96 -5.59 7.07
CA ALA A 177 18.67 -5.29 5.68
C ALA A 177 17.53 -6.18 5.13
N GLU A 178 17.59 -7.46 5.47
CA GLU A 178 16.64 -8.46 5.00
C GLU A 178 15.22 -8.25 5.52
N ASP A 179 15.06 -7.63 6.70
CA ASP A 179 13.75 -7.43 7.32
C ASP A 179 12.91 -6.43 6.51
N PHE A 180 13.55 -5.39 5.95
CA PHE A 180 12.88 -4.43 5.07
C PHE A 180 12.19 -5.14 3.90
N ILE A 181 12.92 -6.04 3.22
CA ILE A 181 12.39 -6.79 2.10
C ILE A 181 11.35 -7.80 2.58
N VAL A 182 11.73 -8.66 3.52
CA VAL A 182 10.94 -9.85 3.87
C VAL A 182 9.63 -9.44 4.53
N ASP A 183 9.67 -8.55 5.51
CA ASP A 183 8.47 -8.12 6.21
C ASP A 183 7.63 -7.17 5.35
N GLY A 184 8.29 -6.31 4.55
CA GLY A 184 7.60 -5.46 3.57
C GLY A 184 6.81 -6.30 2.57
N ILE A 185 7.45 -7.28 1.92
CA ILE A 185 6.77 -8.19 0.99
C ILE A 185 5.68 -8.99 1.69
N ARG A 186 5.94 -9.53 2.90
CA ARG A 186 4.95 -10.32 3.65
C ARG A 186 3.70 -9.50 3.92
N TYR A 187 3.87 -8.26 4.37
CA TYR A 187 2.78 -7.35 4.65
C TYR A 187 2.01 -7.00 3.38
N GLU A 188 2.70 -6.50 2.35
CA GLU A 188 2.08 -6.10 1.09
C GLU A 188 1.34 -7.26 0.42
N LEU A 189 1.94 -8.45 0.40
CA LEU A 189 1.30 -9.63 -0.18
C LEU A 189 0.04 -10.00 0.60
N SER A 190 0.10 -10.00 1.93
CA SER A 190 -1.06 -10.32 2.77
C SER A 190 -2.17 -9.30 2.55
N GLN A 191 -1.85 -8.01 2.54
CA GLN A 191 -2.83 -6.94 2.28
C GLN A 191 -3.40 -7.03 0.87
N ASN A 192 -2.57 -7.23 -0.15
CA ASN A 192 -3.02 -7.42 -1.52
C ASN A 192 -3.99 -8.61 -1.62
N LEU A 193 -3.71 -9.73 -0.97
CA LEU A 193 -4.61 -10.89 -0.97
C LEU A 193 -5.94 -10.58 -0.29
N ILE A 194 -5.91 -10.04 0.93
CA ILE A 194 -7.09 -9.64 1.72
C ILE A 194 -7.95 -8.66 0.91
N GLN A 195 -7.35 -7.59 0.40
CA GLN A 195 -8.06 -6.53 -0.31
C GLN A 195 -8.48 -6.94 -1.72
N ASN A 196 -7.72 -7.75 -2.46
CA ASN A 196 -8.11 -8.10 -3.84
C ASN A 196 -9.13 -9.24 -3.91
N PHE A 197 -9.13 -10.12 -2.90
CA PHE A 197 -10.10 -11.21 -2.79
C PHE A 197 -11.26 -10.90 -1.83
N GLN A 198 -11.19 -9.80 -1.08
CA GLN A 198 -12.21 -9.36 -0.13
C GLN A 198 -12.50 -10.44 0.91
N VAL A 199 -11.42 -10.95 1.52
CA VAL A 199 -11.45 -11.96 2.59
C VAL A 199 -10.87 -11.38 3.87
N PRO A 200 -11.38 -11.73 5.06
CA PRO A 200 -10.90 -11.14 6.31
C PRO A 200 -9.49 -11.64 6.67
N ASN A 201 -9.11 -12.86 6.27
CA ASN A 201 -7.78 -13.41 6.50
C ASN A 201 -7.26 -14.15 5.26
N VAL A 202 -5.95 -14.28 5.14
CA VAL A 202 -5.31 -15.05 4.07
C VAL A 202 -5.71 -16.53 4.13
N SER A 203 -5.92 -17.06 5.33
CA SER A 203 -6.37 -18.44 5.57
C SER A 203 -7.70 -18.78 4.90
N ASP A 204 -8.57 -17.78 4.68
CA ASP A 204 -9.85 -17.97 3.99
C ASP A 204 -9.68 -18.29 2.49
N LEU A 205 -8.47 -18.11 1.95
CA LEU A 205 -8.10 -18.55 0.62
C LEU A 205 -7.65 -20.01 0.58
N ILE A 206 -7.42 -20.67 1.73
CA ILE A 206 -7.03 -22.08 1.77
C ILE A 206 -8.26 -22.96 1.56
N LYS A 207 -8.20 -23.88 0.60
CA LYS A 207 -9.38 -24.69 0.23
C LYS A 207 -9.56 -25.92 1.14
N LYS A 208 -8.49 -26.69 1.37
CA LYS A 208 -8.51 -27.92 2.17
C LYS A 208 -7.45 -27.84 3.27
N GLU A 209 -7.87 -27.90 4.52
CA GLU A 209 -6.97 -27.99 5.67
C GLU A 209 -6.07 -29.25 5.57
N GLY A 210 -4.84 -29.15 6.09
CA GLY A 210 -3.87 -30.25 6.09
C GLY A 210 -3.25 -30.58 4.72
N THR A 211 -3.66 -29.91 3.64
CA THR A 211 -3.01 -30.01 2.33
C THR A 211 -2.16 -28.76 2.09
N PRO A 212 -0.92 -28.88 1.56
CA PRO A 212 -0.11 -27.70 1.23
C PRO A 212 -0.85 -26.75 0.28
N SER A 213 -1.03 -25.51 0.72
CA SER A 213 -1.58 -24.42 -0.08
C SER A 213 -0.44 -23.57 -0.59
N GLU A 214 -0.13 -23.71 -1.87
CA GLU A 214 1.09 -23.12 -2.42
C GLU A 214 0.91 -22.60 -3.84
N VAL A 215 1.69 -21.55 -4.13
CA VAL A 215 1.92 -21.04 -5.48
C VAL A 215 3.41 -21.12 -5.75
N VAL A 216 3.78 -21.77 -6.85
CA VAL A 216 5.17 -21.81 -7.32
C VAL A 216 5.23 -21.11 -8.66
N VAL A 217 6.01 -20.04 -8.73
CA VAL A 217 6.29 -19.30 -9.95
C VAL A 217 7.71 -19.69 -10.39
N GLU A 218 7.83 -20.28 -11.58
CA GLU A 218 9.10 -20.73 -12.16
C GLU A 218 10.13 -19.60 -12.17
N ASP A 219 11.35 -19.93 -11.74
CA ASP A 219 12.50 -19.02 -11.56
C ASP A 219 12.30 -17.85 -10.59
N PHE A 220 11.07 -17.62 -10.12
CA PHE A 220 10.70 -16.52 -9.25
C PHE A 220 10.72 -16.93 -7.78
N GLY A 221 10.04 -18.03 -7.44
CA GLY A 221 9.90 -18.43 -6.04
C GLY A 221 8.65 -19.22 -5.71
N LYS A 222 8.57 -19.60 -4.43
CA LYS A 222 7.50 -20.37 -3.82
C LYS A 222 6.81 -19.54 -2.74
N PHE A 223 5.50 -19.58 -2.74
CA PHE A 223 4.63 -18.95 -1.75
C PHE A 223 3.77 -20.01 -1.08
N VAL A 224 3.72 -20.00 0.24
CA VAL A 224 2.98 -20.95 1.07
C VAL A 224 1.97 -20.17 1.90
N PHE A 225 0.71 -20.52 1.74
CA PHE A 225 -0.41 -19.88 2.41
C PHE A 225 -0.66 -20.61 3.72
N LEU A 226 -0.63 -19.86 4.82
CA LEU A 226 -0.70 -20.33 6.20
C LEU A 226 -1.84 -19.59 6.93
N ASP A 227 -2.19 -20.06 8.13
CA ASP A 227 -3.24 -19.43 8.92
C ASP A 227 -2.91 -17.98 9.29
N GLU A 228 -1.65 -17.71 9.61
CA GLU A 228 -1.17 -16.39 10.05
C GLU A 228 -0.72 -15.48 8.89
N GLY A 229 -0.78 -15.94 7.63
CA GLY A 229 -0.37 -15.13 6.47
C GLY A 229 0.27 -15.93 5.35
N VAL A 230 1.31 -15.37 4.73
CA VAL A 230 2.04 -16.01 3.63
C VAL A 230 3.53 -16.13 3.96
N GLY A 231 4.02 -17.37 3.96
CA GLY A 231 5.45 -17.66 3.92
C GLY A 231 5.95 -17.70 2.48
N PHE A 232 7.19 -17.33 2.22
CA PHE A 232 7.73 -17.39 0.87
C PHE A 232 9.24 -17.60 0.83
N GLU A 233 9.69 -18.14 -0.29
CA GLU A 233 11.08 -18.24 -0.70
C GLU A 233 11.15 -17.69 -2.12
N ILE A 234 11.88 -16.59 -2.33
CA ILE A 234 11.91 -15.87 -3.61
C ILE A 234 13.35 -15.58 -4.03
N ASP A 235 13.58 -15.53 -5.34
CA ASP A 235 14.79 -14.97 -5.90
C ASP A 235 14.72 -13.44 -5.86
N ARG A 236 15.61 -12.82 -5.08
CA ARG A 236 15.71 -11.35 -4.94
C ARG A 236 15.97 -10.64 -6.27
N SER A 237 16.53 -11.33 -7.27
CA SER A 237 16.74 -10.77 -8.60
C SER A 237 15.41 -10.31 -9.25
N TRP A 238 14.30 -10.99 -8.93
CA TRP A 238 12.98 -10.63 -9.42
C TRP A 238 12.39 -9.40 -8.75
N VAL A 239 12.67 -9.18 -7.47
CA VAL A 239 12.25 -7.94 -6.77
C VAL A 239 12.87 -6.74 -7.48
N LYS A 240 14.18 -6.80 -7.73
CA LYS A 240 14.89 -5.77 -8.49
C LYS A 240 14.33 -5.59 -9.90
N GLN A 241 14.05 -6.68 -10.63
CA GLN A 241 13.46 -6.60 -11.97
C GLN A 241 12.06 -5.99 -11.96
N LEU A 242 11.23 -6.33 -10.97
CA LEU A 242 9.87 -5.79 -10.87
C LEU A 242 9.86 -4.32 -10.46
N GLN A 243 10.75 -3.90 -9.57
CA GLN A 243 10.89 -2.49 -9.17
C GLN A 243 11.45 -1.58 -10.28
N GLN A 244 12.04 -2.13 -11.35
CA GLN A 244 12.37 -1.35 -12.57
C GLN A 244 11.11 -0.83 -13.27
N TYR A 245 9.97 -1.51 -13.11
CA TYR A 245 8.69 -1.01 -13.60
C TYR A 245 8.13 -0.03 -12.58
N SER A 246 7.63 1.11 -13.06
CA SER A 246 7.06 2.12 -12.16
C SER A 246 5.84 1.61 -11.40
N ARG A 247 5.03 0.73 -12.02
CA ARG A 247 3.78 0.18 -11.46
C ARG A 247 3.40 -1.15 -12.11
N VAL A 248 2.72 -2.00 -11.35
CA VAL A 248 1.92 -3.11 -11.86
C VAL A 248 0.46 -2.64 -11.98
N ILE A 249 -0.19 -2.88 -13.12
CA ILE A 249 -1.58 -2.43 -13.36
C ILE A 249 -2.49 -3.62 -13.57
N TYR A 250 -3.65 -3.61 -12.91
CA TYR A 250 -4.74 -4.54 -13.16
C TYR A 250 -5.93 -3.81 -13.78
N LEU A 251 -6.32 -4.21 -14.98
CA LEU A 251 -7.49 -3.67 -15.67
C LEU A 251 -8.70 -4.55 -15.41
N GLU A 252 -9.65 -4.03 -14.65
CA GLU A 252 -10.91 -4.73 -14.37
C GLU A 252 -12.00 -4.40 -15.40
N SER A 253 -13.11 -5.14 -15.35
CA SER A 253 -14.27 -4.98 -16.20
C SER A 253 -14.69 -3.51 -16.36
N PRO A 254 -15.06 -3.06 -17.58
CA PRO A 254 -15.59 -1.73 -17.83
C PRO A 254 -16.76 -1.30 -16.94
N VAL A 255 -17.47 -2.26 -16.33
CA VAL A 255 -18.55 -1.97 -15.39
C VAL A 255 -18.06 -1.28 -14.12
N TYR A 256 -16.92 -1.71 -13.54
CA TYR A 256 -16.35 -1.06 -12.36
C TYR A 256 -15.98 0.40 -12.65
N TRP A 257 -15.47 0.68 -13.85
CA TRP A 257 -15.11 2.03 -14.27
C TRP A 257 -16.30 2.97 -14.39
N LYS A 258 -17.47 2.46 -14.82
CA LYS A 258 -18.70 3.26 -14.83
C LYS A 258 -19.16 3.65 -13.43
N LEU A 259 -18.79 2.87 -12.42
CA LEU A 259 -19.16 3.11 -11.02
C LEU A 259 -18.07 3.83 -10.23
N LYS A 260 -16.95 4.22 -10.86
CA LYS A 260 -15.75 4.75 -10.19
C LYS A 260 -16.06 5.79 -9.13
N THR A 261 -16.75 6.87 -9.50
CA THR A 261 -17.07 7.96 -8.57
C THR A 261 -17.87 7.48 -7.36
N ALA A 262 -18.80 6.54 -7.55
CA ALA A 262 -19.59 6.00 -6.44
C ALA A 262 -18.73 5.12 -5.52
N LEU A 263 -17.82 4.31 -6.08
CA LEU A 263 -16.93 3.45 -5.32
C LEU A 263 -15.86 4.25 -4.55
N GLU A 264 -15.29 5.29 -5.15
CA GLU A 264 -14.35 6.20 -4.48
C GLU A 264 -14.99 6.88 -3.25
N ASN A 265 -16.24 7.34 -3.37
CA ASN A 265 -16.97 7.95 -2.24
C ASN A 265 -17.21 6.96 -1.07
N ILE A 266 -17.29 5.65 -1.34
CA ILE A 266 -17.44 4.64 -0.30
C ILE A 266 -16.12 4.46 0.46
N GLN A 267 -14.98 4.55 -0.24
CA GLN A 267 -13.65 4.42 0.34
C GLN A 267 -13.33 5.58 1.31
N ASP A 268 -13.74 6.81 0.99
CA ASP A 268 -13.45 8.02 1.77
C ASP A 268 -14.27 8.15 3.09
N SER A 269 -15.05 7.15 3.47
CA SER A 269 -15.80 7.17 4.73
C SER A 269 -14.85 7.10 5.94
N PRO A 270 -15.05 7.95 6.98
CA PRO A 270 -14.08 8.07 8.08
C PRO A 270 -13.93 6.76 8.84
N VAL A 271 -12.69 6.27 8.90
CA VAL A 271 -12.27 5.15 9.76
C VAL A 271 -12.02 5.71 11.17
N TYR A 272 -12.69 5.15 12.17
CA TYR A 272 -12.46 5.50 13.58
C TYR A 272 -11.33 4.63 14.16
N LEU A 273 -10.60 5.20 15.12
CA LEU A 273 -9.53 4.54 15.87
C LEU A 273 -9.93 3.14 16.37
N GLY A 274 -9.10 2.14 16.08
CA GLY A 274 -9.27 0.76 16.54
C GLY A 274 -10.08 -0.15 15.61
N ASP A 275 -10.65 0.37 14.52
CA ASP A 275 -11.23 -0.49 13.49
C ASP A 275 -10.13 -1.22 12.72
N ARG A 276 -10.28 -2.54 12.58
CA ARG A 276 -9.52 -3.31 11.58
C ARG A 276 -9.76 -2.68 10.21
N GLU A 277 -8.76 -2.69 9.34
CA GLU A 277 -8.92 -2.29 7.93
C GLU A 277 -10.15 -2.98 7.35
N ARG A 278 -11.15 -2.18 6.98
CA ARG A 278 -12.45 -2.69 6.55
C ARG A 278 -12.34 -3.17 5.11
N LEU A 279 -12.94 -4.32 4.82
CA LEU A 279 -13.16 -4.76 3.45
C LEU A 279 -14.18 -3.82 2.81
N SER A 280 -13.76 -3.11 1.76
CA SER A 280 -14.59 -2.11 1.09
C SER A 280 -15.71 -2.70 0.21
N GLY A 281 -15.71 -4.02 0.01
CA GLY A 281 -16.52 -4.72 -1.01
C GLY A 281 -15.96 -4.56 -2.43
N VAL A 282 -14.90 -3.77 -2.62
CA VAL A 282 -14.26 -3.48 -3.90
C VAL A 282 -12.79 -3.93 -3.83
N PRO A 283 -12.32 -4.70 -4.81
CA PRO A 283 -10.93 -5.15 -4.83
C PRO A 283 -9.92 -3.99 -4.79
N GLY A 284 -8.87 -4.11 -3.97
CA GLY A 284 -7.85 -3.06 -3.77
C GLY A 284 -7.24 -2.50 -5.07
N TYR A 285 -6.91 -3.38 -6.02
CA TYR A 285 -6.36 -3.00 -7.32
C TYR A 285 -7.22 -2.01 -8.13
N PHE A 286 -8.52 -1.94 -7.84
CA PHE A 286 -9.40 -0.96 -8.45
C PHE A 286 -9.00 0.46 -8.04
N TYR A 287 -8.76 0.67 -6.74
CA TYR A 287 -8.36 1.95 -6.19
C TYR A 287 -6.92 2.30 -6.55
N ASP A 288 -6.03 1.31 -6.64
CA ASP A 288 -4.66 1.51 -7.13
C ASP A 288 -4.66 2.16 -8.52
N LEU A 289 -5.47 1.62 -9.44
CA LEU A 289 -5.61 2.17 -10.78
C LEU A 289 -6.40 3.48 -10.80
N ALA A 290 -7.48 3.61 -10.01
CA ALA A 290 -8.25 4.85 -9.92
C ALA A 290 -7.39 6.02 -9.44
N SER A 291 -6.54 5.79 -8.43
CA SER A 291 -5.54 6.73 -7.93
C SER A 291 -4.49 7.03 -8.99
N ALA A 292 -3.98 6.00 -9.68
CA ALA A 292 -2.98 6.18 -10.72
C ALA A 292 -3.41 7.09 -11.87
N LEU A 293 -4.71 7.09 -12.20
CA LEU A 293 -5.31 7.91 -13.25
C LEU A 293 -5.62 9.35 -12.83
N LYS A 294 -5.52 9.70 -11.52
CA LYS A 294 -5.75 11.08 -11.03
C LYS A 294 -4.55 12.00 -11.26
N TYR A 295 -3.36 11.44 -11.38
CA TYR A 295 -2.14 12.23 -11.52
C TYR A 295 -1.93 12.65 -12.98
N GLU A 296 -1.82 13.96 -13.20
CA GLU A 296 -1.30 14.51 -14.46
C GLU A 296 0.22 14.47 -14.40
N TYR A 297 0.85 13.81 -15.37
CA TYR A 297 2.31 13.71 -15.43
C TYR A 297 2.88 14.95 -16.13
N THR A 298 3.74 15.69 -15.45
CA THR A 298 4.56 16.74 -16.05
C THR A 298 5.80 16.10 -16.68
N GLY A 299 5.91 16.10 -18.01
CA GLY A 299 7.06 15.54 -18.72
C GLY A 299 6.73 15.08 -20.13
N ASP A 300 7.74 14.58 -20.84
CA ASP A 300 7.53 13.99 -22.17
C ASP A 300 6.70 12.72 -22.07
N MET A 301 5.77 12.54 -23.02
CA MET A 301 4.89 11.38 -23.07
C MET A 301 5.73 10.10 -23.18
N ALA A 302 5.55 9.17 -22.23
CA ALA A 302 6.14 7.85 -22.33
C ALA A 302 5.57 7.12 -23.56
N PHE A 303 6.46 6.66 -24.45
CA PHE A 303 6.12 5.94 -25.69
C PHE A 303 5.27 6.75 -26.70
N PRO A 304 5.77 7.91 -27.18
CA PRO A 304 5.01 8.76 -28.12
C PRO A 304 4.68 8.00 -29.42
N ASP A 305 5.56 7.10 -29.86
CA ASP A 305 5.34 6.26 -31.04
C ASP A 305 4.20 5.26 -30.86
N VAL A 306 4.05 4.69 -29.65
CA VAL A 306 2.95 3.76 -29.34
C VAL A 306 1.65 4.53 -29.29
N TYR A 307 1.62 5.69 -28.64
CA TYR A 307 0.46 6.57 -28.63
C TYR A 307 0.06 6.98 -30.05
N ALA A 308 1.02 7.40 -30.88
CA ALA A 308 0.79 7.78 -32.27
C ALA A 308 0.27 6.61 -33.12
N LYS A 309 0.78 5.39 -32.91
CA LYS A 309 0.25 4.17 -33.57
C LYS A 309 -1.17 3.86 -33.12
N LEU A 310 -1.46 3.92 -31.82
CA LEU A 310 -2.78 3.64 -31.25
C LEU A 310 -3.84 4.68 -31.68
N THR A 311 -3.46 5.94 -31.76
CA THR A 311 -4.34 7.06 -32.15
C THR A 311 -4.31 7.40 -33.64
N GLY A 312 -3.46 6.71 -34.41
CA GLY A 312 -3.39 6.83 -35.85
C GLY A 312 -4.70 6.41 -36.51
N LYS A 313 -5.03 7.04 -37.64
CA LYS A 313 -6.33 6.95 -38.36
C LYS A 313 -6.83 5.54 -38.71
N ASN A 314 -6.02 4.48 -38.54
CA ASN A 314 -6.31 3.12 -39.01
C ASN A 314 -6.23 2.03 -37.92
N VAL A 315 -5.88 2.35 -36.67
CA VAL A 315 -5.72 1.33 -35.60
C VAL A 315 -6.91 1.29 -34.66
N MET A 316 -7.44 2.45 -34.29
CA MET A 316 -8.73 2.57 -33.62
C MET A 316 -9.68 3.38 -34.52
N GLU A 317 -10.88 2.87 -34.80
CA GLU A 317 -11.95 3.64 -35.47
C GLU A 317 -12.57 4.70 -34.52
N GLY A 318 -11.74 5.33 -33.68
CA GLY A 318 -12.15 6.29 -32.66
C GLY A 318 -10.98 6.80 -31.82
N LYS A 319 -11.27 7.76 -30.93
CA LYS A 319 -10.31 8.31 -29.97
C LYS A 319 -10.68 7.90 -28.55
N ILE A 320 -9.70 7.40 -27.79
CA ILE A 320 -9.82 7.31 -26.34
C ILE A 320 -9.57 8.73 -25.79
N ALA A 321 -10.51 9.25 -25.02
CA ALA A 321 -10.36 10.48 -24.27
C ALA A 321 -10.42 10.18 -22.77
N ILE A 322 -9.66 10.94 -21.99
CA ILE A 322 -9.72 10.93 -20.54
C ILE A 322 -10.22 12.32 -20.15
N SER A 323 -11.33 12.40 -19.41
CA SER A 323 -11.81 13.68 -18.90
C SER A 323 -10.87 14.23 -17.82
N GLU A 324 -11.01 15.52 -17.50
CA GLU A 324 -10.32 16.16 -16.35
C GLU A 324 -10.60 15.44 -15.01
N THR A 325 -11.69 14.68 -14.93
CA THR A 325 -12.07 13.85 -13.77
C THR A 325 -11.54 12.41 -13.85
N GLY A 326 -10.73 12.09 -14.87
CA GLY A 326 -10.14 10.77 -15.07
C GLY A 326 -11.13 9.71 -15.57
N ASN A 327 -12.24 10.10 -16.21
CA ASN A 327 -13.17 9.15 -16.85
C ASN A 327 -12.69 8.81 -18.24
N LEU A 328 -12.57 7.50 -18.52
CA LEU A 328 -12.18 6.99 -19.83
C LEU A 328 -13.39 6.90 -20.76
N SER A 329 -13.37 7.61 -21.88
CA SER A 329 -14.41 7.55 -22.93
C SER A 329 -13.83 7.15 -24.27
N PHE A 330 -14.61 6.40 -25.06
CA PHE A 330 -14.26 6.08 -26.44
C PHE A 330 -15.18 6.85 -27.40
N HIS A 331 -14.60 7.72 -28.20
CA HIS A 331 -15.28 8.50 -29.23
C HIS A 331 -15.07 7.80 -30.58
N ALA A 332 -16.05 7.00 -31.01
CA ALA A 332 -16.03 6.44 -32.36
C ALA A 332 -16.06 7.58 -33.40
N CYS A 333 -15.11 7.59 -34.33
CA CYS A 333 -15.07 8.60 -35.39
C CYS A 333 -15.63 7.97 -36.67
N HIS A 334 -16.79 8.45 -37.11
CA HIS A 334 -17.36 8.04 -38.41
C HIS A 334 -16.54 8.61 -39.56
N ARG A 335 -16.61 7.97 -40.73
CA ARG A 335 -15.87 8.28 -41.98
C ARG A 335 -15.93 9.76 -42.46
N TYR A 336 -16.75 10.61 -41.84
CA TYR A 336 -16.93 12.02 -42.16
C TYR A 336 -16.42 13.00 -41.08
N GLY A 337 -15.57 12.57 -40.15
CA GLY A 337 -14.80 13.49 -39.28
C GLY A 337 -15.55 14.04 -38.05
N ASN A 338 -16.82 13.71 -37.85
CA ASN A 338 -17.54 13.99 -36.61
C ASN A 338 -17.34 12.84 -35.61
N CYS A 339 -16.57 13.09 -34.55
CA CYS A 339 -16.42 12.17 -33.42
C CYS A 339 -17.49 12.54 -32.37
N GLN A 340 -18.50 11.69 -32.19
CA GLN A 340 -19.52 11.89 -31.15
C GLN A 340 -19.23 11.01 -29.93
N PRO A 341 -19.48 11.50 -28.70
CA PRO A 341 -19.43 10.66 -27.51
C PRO A 341 -20.46 9.52 -27.64
N ARG A 342 -19.99 8.27 -27.65
CA ARG A 342 -20.85 7.14 -27.32
C ARG A 342 -20.63 6.79 -25.86
N HIS A 343 -21.66 6.93 -25.04
CA HIS A 343 -21.70 6.20 -23.79
C HIS A 343 -21.64 4.70 -24.12
N PRO A 344 -20.91 3.86 -23.35
CA PRO A 344 -20.87 2.42 -23.60
C PRO A 344 -22.25 1.85 -23.24
N GLY A 345 -23.18 1.93 -24.17
CA GLY A 345 -24.51 1.33 -24.10
C GLY A 345 -24.39 -0.19 -24.27
N ILE A 346 -25.24 -0.86 -23.50
CA ILE A 346 -25.45 -2.31 -23.48
C ILE A 346 -25.58 -2.84 -24.92
N ALA A 347 -24.79 -3.84 -25.27
CA ALA A 347 -25.01 -4.61 -26.50
C ALA A 347 -26.27 -5.47 -26.30
N ASN A 348 -27.26 -5.29 -27.18
CA ASN A 348 -28.31 -6.27 -27.42
C ASN A 348 -27.79 -7.36 -28.36
#